data_AF-A0A2W5XSB7-F1
#
_entry.id   AF-A0A2W5XSB7-F1
#
_cell.length_a   1.000
_cell.length_b   1.000
_cell.length_c   1.000
_cell.angle_alpha   90.00
_cell.angle_beta   90.00
_cell.angle_gamma   90.00
#
_symmetry.space_group_name_H-M   'P 1'
#
loop_
_entity.id
_entity.type
_entity.pdbx_description
1 polymer ?
#
loop_
_entity_poly.entity_id
_entity_poly.type
_entity_poly.pdbx_seq_one_letter_code
_entity_poly.pdbx_strand_id
1 'polypeptide(L)'
;MPSAAGAGRLGRRGEKQRMITQTATLMVNETFVSIQGEGERIGAPALFIRLDKCPLRCSWCDTPYALAGDAGVERSVEELRVAAGSLRNVVITGGEPLLQDIRPLVAVLADRHVTVETSGTIFADLPAVSLFSISPKVGTSGYSPKLSVLRKYCATAAARMQLKFVIGEPGDFEEAVACIRQLGGAPLAMPIIFQPESTRAGSSASYLNFLEQLTQAVLARAELRPYDVRVLPQLHYLLWNGAPGR
;
A
#
# COMPACT_ATOMS: atom_id res chain seq x y z
N MET A 1 -49.17 26.52 -6.72
CA MET A 1 -47.81 27.08 -6.74
C MET A 1 -46.96 26.33 -5.71
N PRO A 2 -46.19 25.28 -6.05
CA PRO A 2 -45.28 24.68 -5.10
C PRO A 2 -43.97 25.49 -5.00
N SER A 3 -43.47 25.59 -3.78
CA SER A 3 -42.35 26.42 -3.31
C SER A 3 -40.99 26.00 -3.89
N ALA A 4 -40.25 26.96 -4.43
CA ALA A 4 -38.92 26.82 -5.05
C ALA A 4 -37.77 26.99 -4.04
N ALA A 5 -37.78 26.26 -2.92
CA ALA A 5 -36.80 26.43 -1.83
C ALA A 5 -35.78 25.28 -1.66
N GLY A 6 -35.65 24.37 -2.64
CA GLY A 6 -34.78 23.18 -2.51
C GLY A 6 -33.47 23.17 -3.32
N ALA A 7 -33.35 23.97 -4.39
CA ALA A 7 -32.29 23.78 -5.39
C ALA A 7 -30.92 24.42 -5.05
N GLY A 8 -30.87 25.40 -4.13
CA GLY A 8 -29.67 26.21 -3.91
C GLY A 8 -28.58 25.64 -2.98
N ARG A 9 -28.90 24.66 -2.12
CA ARG A 9 -27.94 24.10 -1.14
C ARG A 9 -27.08 22.97 -1.69
N LEU A 10 -27.55 22.23 -2.69
CA LEU A 10 -26.80 21.14 -3.33
C LEU A 10 -25.69 21.68 -4.26
N GLY A 11 -25.96 22.76 -5.01
CA GLY A 11 -24.98 23.37 -5.92
C GLY A 11 -23.74 23.95 -5.22
N ARG A 12 -23.94 24.71 -4.13
CA ARG A 12 -22.83 25.34 -3.39
C ARG A 12 -21.90 24.35 -2.67
N ARG A 13 -22.43 23.20 -2.22
CA ARG A 13 -21.59 22.12 -1.64
C ARG A 13 -20.77 21.42 -2.73
N GLY A 14 -21.37 21.16 -3.89
CA GLY A 14 -20.67 20.56 -5.04
C GLY A 14 -19.54 21.46 -5.56
N GLU A 15 -19.78 22.76 -5.69
CA GLU A 15 -18.77 23.75 -6.12
C GLU A 15 -17.63 23.91 -5.12
N LYS A 16 -17.93 23.99 -3.82
CA LYS A 16 -16.90 24.09 -2.78
C LYS A 16 -16.06 22.82 -2.69
N GLN A 17 -16.67 21.65 -2.84
CA GLN A 17 -15.95 20.37 -2.89
C GLN A 17 -15.06 20.28 -4.15
N ARG A 18 -15.57 20.72 -5.31
CA ARG A 18 -14.79 20.83 -6.56
C ARG A 18 -13.58 21.76 -6.43
N MET A 19 -13.76 22.92 -5.81
CA MET A 19 -12.69 23.89 -5.55
C MET A 19 -11.61 23.30 -4.63
N ILE A 20 -12.02 22.63 -3.53
CA ILE A 20 -11.09 21.96 -2.61
C ILE A 20 -10.28 20.87 -3.32
N THR A 21 -10.92 20.07 -4.18
CA THR A 21 -10.20 19.07 -4.98
C THR A 21 -9.29 19.71 -6.03
N GLN A 22 -9.60 20.89 -6.58
CA GLN A 22 -8.74 21.53 -7.59
C GLN A 22 -7.51 22.23 -6.98
N THR A 23 -7.57 22.65 -5.72
CA THR A 23 -6.45 23.33 -5.04
C THR A 23 -5.64 22.43 -4.12
N ALA A 24 -6.07 21.18 -3.89
CA ALA A 24 -5.34 20.25 -3.04
C ALA A 24 -4.01 19.83 -3.71
N THR A 25 -2.93 19.91 -2.95
CA THR A 25 -1.59 19.50 -3.38
C THR A 25 -1.03 18.40 -2.47
N LEU A 26 -0.10 17.62 -3.04
CA LEU A 26 0.66 16.59 -2.33
C LEU A 26 2.15 16.76 -2.66
N MET A 27 3.01 16.42 -1.72
CA MET A 27 4.45 16.30 -1.95
C MET A 27 4.72 14.93 -2.58
N VAL A 28 5.11 14.95 -3.85
CA VAL A 28 5.31 13.76 -4.67
C VAL A 28 6.78 13.61 -4.98
N ASN A 29 7.35 12.46 -4.63
CA ASN A 29 8.74 12.14 -4.93
C ASN A 29 8.90 11.73 -6.40
N GLU A 30 8.04 10.83 -6.89
CA GLU A 30 8.03 10.43 -8.30
C GLU A 30 6.66 9.91 -8.75
N THR A 31 6.43 9.96 -10.06
CA THR A 31 5.31 9.27 -10.73
C THR A 31 5.82 8.51 -11.92
N PHE A 32 5.47 7.23 -12.05
CA PHE A 32 5.89 6.40 -13.17
C PHE A 32 4.86 5.32 -13.49
N VAL A 33 4.86 4.84 -14.74
CA VAL A 33 3.99 3.75 -15.18
C VAL A 33 4.79 2.46 -15.19
N SER A 34 4.24 1.43 -14.55
CA SER A 34 4.87 0.13 -14.37
C SER A 34 3.78 -0.95 -14.24
N ILE A 35 4.17 -2.19 -13.93
CA ILE A 35 3.28 -3.23 -13.43
C ILE A 35 3.32 -3.27 -11.90
N GLN A 36 2.17 -3.47 -11.25
CA GLN A 36 2.15 -3.82 -9.83
C GLN A 36 2.92 -5.12 -9.63
N GLY A 37 4.03 -5.06 -8.91
CA GLY A 37 4.93 -6.18 -8.73
C GLY A 37 4.59 -7.07 -7.53
N GLU A 38 3.63 -6.66 -6.69
CA GLU A 38 3.41 -7.25 -5.38
C GLU A 38 1.92 -7.37 -5.05
N GLY A 39 1.61 -8.22 -4.07
CA GLY A 39 0.26 -8.31 -3.51
C GLY A 39 -0.79 -8.94 -4.43
N GLU A 40 -2.07 -8.72 -4.12
CA GLU A 40 -3.22 -9.27 -4.86
C GLU A 40 -3.34 -8.74 -6.30
N ARG A 41 -2.70 -7.62 -6.60
CA ARG A 41 -2.77 -6.96 -7.91
C ARG A 41 -1.50 -7.18 -8.75
N ILE A 42 -0.64 -8.12 -8.34
CA ILE A 42 0.58 -8.49 -9.06
C ILE A 42 0.32 -8.73 -10.55
N GLY A 43 1.15 -8.14 -11.41
CA GLY A 43 1.06 -8.17 -12.88
C GLY A 43 0.17 -7.08 -13.51
N ALA A 44 -0.58 -6.28 -12.74
CA ALA A 44 -1.48 -5.28 -13.32
C ALA A 44 -0.74 -3.98 -13.71
N PRO A 45 -0.88 -3.45 -14.95
CA PRO A 45 -0.35 -2.14 -15.30
C PRO A 45 -0.96 -1.03 -14.45
N ALA A 46 -0.14 -0.16 -13.88
CA ALA A 46 -0.56 0.89 -12.95
C ALA A 46 0.28 2.17 -13.10
N LEU A 47 -0.34 3.30 -12.81
CA LEU A 47 0.40 4.50 -12.42
C LEU A 47 0.81 4.36 -10.96
N PHE A 48 2.09 4.50 -10.67
CA PHE A 48 2.59 4.66 -9.32
C PHE A 48 2.72 6.14 -9.00
N ILE A 49 2.15 6.54 -7.86
CA ILE A 49 2.31 7.87 -7.28
C ILE A 49 3.06 7.66 -5.96
N ARG A 50 4.36 7.94 -5.96
CA ARG A 50 5.22 7.83 -4.78
C ARG A 50 5.21 9.17 -4.05
N LEU A 51 4.55 9.22 -2.90
CA LEU A 51 4.55 10.38 -2.02
C LEU A 51 5.88 10.50 -1.27
N ASP A 52 6.18 11.72 -0.84
CA ASP A 52 7.41 12.03 -0.12
C ASP A 52 7.22 11.90 1.40
N LYS A 53 8.32 11.60 2.10
CA LYS A 53 8.47 11.42 3.56
C LYS A 53 7.94 10.11 4.12
N CYS A 54 8.71 9.52 5.04
CA CYS A 54 8.32 8.37 5.84
C CYS A 54 8.76 8.58 7.29
N PRO A 55 7.98 8.20 8.31
CA PRO A 55 8.44 8.26 9.70
C PRO A 55 9.36 7.08 10.05
N LEU A 56 9.45 6.07 9.17
CA LEU A 56 10.26 4.87 9.38
C LEU A 56 11.61 4.99 8.66
N ARG A 57 12.62 4.31 9.20
CA ARG A 57 13.97 4.14 8.64
C ARG A 57 14.30 2.66 8.59
N CYS A 58 13.50 1.91 7.84
CA CYS A 58 13.63 0.45 7.79
C CYS A 58 15.01 0.05 7.26
N SER A 59 15.64 -0.97 7.86
CA SER A 59 16.99 -1.42 7.50
C SER A 59 17.17 -1.80 6.03
N TRP A 60 16.09 -2.26 5.39
CA TRP A 60 16.03 -2.69 4.00
C TRP A 60 15.02 -1.89 3.18
N CYS A 61 14.96 -0.57 3.38
CA CYS A 61 14.12 0.27 2.52
C CYS A 61 14.66 0.27 1.09
N ASP A 62 13.83 -0.17 0.14
CA ASP A 62 14.10 -0.18 -1.29
C ASP A 62 14.03 1.22 -1.93
N THR A 63 13.31 2.16 -1.29
CA THR A 63 13.24 3.56 -1.74
C THR A 63 13.74 4.56 -0.70
N PRO A 64 15.03 4.52 -0.31
CA PRO A 64 15.58 5.39 0.72
C PRO A 64 15.55 6.87 0.31
N TYR A 65 15.57 7.16 -0.98
CA TYR A 65 15.48 8.51 -1.56
C TYR A 65 14.15 9.22 -1.26
N ALA A 66 13.08 8.48 -0.94
CA ALA A 66 11.78 9.05 -0.57
C ALA A 66 11.64 9.34 0.94
N LEU A 67 12.69 9.11 1.74
CA LEU A 67 12.63 9.20 3.22
C LEU A 67 13.03 10.58 3.78
N ALA A 68 13.93 11.30 3.10
CA ALA A 68 14.60 12.49 3.62
C ALA A 68 13.71 13.75 3.64
N GLY A 69 12.67 13.80 2.81
CA GLY A 69 11.65 14.85 2.85
C GLY A 69 12.01 16.15 2.12
N ASP A 70 13.08 16.13 1.33
CA ASP A 70 13.62 17.26 0.54
C ASP A 70 13.60 17.01 -0.97
N ALA A 71 13.27 15.79 -1.41
CA ALA A 71 13.20 15.42 -2.83
C ALA A 71 11.79 15.52 -3.44
N GLY A 72 10.75 15.70 -2.61
CA GLY A 72 9.38 15.83 -3.08
C GLY A 72 9.13 17.16 -3.80
N VAL A 73 8.38 17.11 -4.90
CA VAL A 73 7.83 18.29 -5.58
C VAL A 73 6.35 18.39 -5.28
N GLU A 74 5.86 19.58 -4.98
CA GLU A 74 4.44 19.82 -4.80
C GLU A 74 3.70 19.64 -6.14
N ARG A 75 2.66 18.79 -6.14
CA ARG A 75 1.84 18.49 -7.32
C ARG A 75 0.37 18.58 -6.95
N SER A 76 -0.45 19.15 -7.83
CA SER A 76 -1.90 19.19 -7.62
C SER A 76 -2.52 17.80 -7.83
N VAL A 77 -3.62 17.51 -7.12
CA VAL A 77 -4.32 16.22 -7.32
C VAL A 77 -4.92 16.09 -8.72
N GLU A 78 -5.22 17.20 -9.39
CA GLU A 78 -5.66 17.21 -10.79
C GLU A 78 -4.53 16.80 -11.73
N GLU A 79 -3.31 17.32 -11.55
CA GLU A 79 -2.15 16.88 -12.33
C GLU A 79 -1.90 15.37 -12.18
N LEU A 80 -2.05 14.83 -10.96
CA LEU A 80 -1.91 13.41 -10.69
C LEU A 80 -3.04 12.59 -11.35
N ARG A 81 -4.26 13.12 -11.35
CA ARG A 81 -5.42 12.53 -12.04
C ARG A 81 -5.23 12.49 -13.55
N VAL A 82 -4.64 13.54 -14.13
CA VAL A 82 -4.28 13.62 -15.56
C VAL A 82 -3.15 12.65 -15.87
N ALA A 83 -2.11 12.57 -15.03
CA ALA A 83 -1.00 11.63 -15.19
C ALA A 83 -1.46 10.16 -15.21
N ALA A 84 -2.57 9.84 -14.53
CA ALA A 84 -3.16 8.49 -14.56
C ALA A 84 -3.74 8.11 -15.94
N GLY A 85 -3.96 9.07 -16.85
CA GLY A 85 -4.33 8.81 -18.25
C GLY A 85 -5.52 7.86 -18.39
N SER A 86 -5.39 6.78 -19.17
CA SER A 86 -6.42 5.73 -19.29
C SER A 86 -6.19 4.51 -18.38
N LEU A 87 -5.18 4.54 -17.50
CA LEU A 87 -4.79 3.40 -16.68
C LEU A 87 -5.87 3.03 -15.66
N ARG A 88 -6.30 1.77 -15.65
CA ARG A 88 -7.33 1.30 -14.70
C ARG A 88 -6.86 1.27 -13.26
N ASN A 89 -5.55 1.13 -13.04
CA ASN A 89 -4.97 0.98 -11.70
C ASN A 89 -4.09 2.18 -11.36
N VAL A 90 -4.23 2.67 -10.14
CA VAL A 90 -3.33 3.66 -9.54
C VAL A 90 -2.87 3.13 -8.20
N VAL A 91 -1.56 3.11 -7.98
CA VAL A 91 -0.94 2.73 -6.72
C VAL A 91 -0.41 3.99 -6.05
N ILE A 92 -1.02 4.37 -4.94
CA ILE A 92 -0.54 5.46 -4.07
C ILE A 92 0.36 4.82 -3.02
N THR A 93 1.63 5.18 -3.04
CA THR A 93 2.69 4.60 -2.20
C THR A 93 3.64 5.71 -1.76
N GLY A 94 4.83 5.36 -1.28
CA GLY A 94 5.97 6.28 -1.22
C GLY A 94 6.10 7.01 0.09
N GLY A 95 7.33 6.97 0.62
CA GLY A 95 7.50 7.10 2.06
C GLY A 95 6.35 6.40 2.80
N GLU A 96 5.68 7.07 3.73
CA GLU A 96 4.38 6.62 4.23
C GLU A 96 3.29 7.53 3.65
N PRO A 97 2.45 7.08 2.70
CA PRO A 97 1.51 7.96 2.02
C PRO A 97 0.47 8.56 2.96
N LEU A 98 0.16 7.88 4.07
CA LEU A 98 -0.80 8.38 5.06
C LEU A 98 -0.23 9.46 5.99
N LEU A 99 1.02 9.90 5.79
CA LEU A 99 1.52 11.16 6.38
C LEU A 99 0.89 12.39 5.74
N GLN A 100 0.35 12.27 4.54
CA GLN A 100 -0.31 13.34 3.81
C GLN A 100 -1.82 13.04 3.69
N ASP A 101 -2.65 14.07 3.54
CA ASP A 101 -4.09 13.87 3.36
C ASP A 101 -4.40 13.48 1.91
N ILE A 102 -4.43 12.18 1.63
CA ILE A 102 -4.70 11.64 0.29
C ILE A 102 -6.19 11.60 -0.08
N ARG A 103 -7.11 12.01 0.80
CA ARG A 103 -8.57 11.97 0.54
C ARG A 103 -8.96 12.65 -0.78
N PRO A 104 -8.45 13.86 -1.11
CA PRO A 104 -8.81 14.51 -2.36
C PRO A 104 -8.33 13.72 -3.58
N LEU A 105 -7.13 13.14 -3.53
CA LEU A 105 -6.57 12.33 -4.60
C LEU A 105 -7.38 11.05 -4.83
N VAL A 106 -7.73 10.33 -3.76
CA VAL A 106 -8.58 9.14 -3.85
C VAL A 106 -9.95 9.50 -4.43
N ALA A 107 -10.54 10.63 -4.01
CA ALA A 107 -11.85 11.06 -4.51
C ALA A 107 -11.86 11.35 -6.02
N VAL A 108 -10.83 12.02 -6.55
CA VAL A 108 -10.75 12.29 -7.99
C VAL A 108 -10.42 11.04 -8.82
N LEU A 109 -9.86 10.00 -8.18
CA LEU A 109 -9.54 8.70 -8.78
C LEU A 109 -10.61 7.64 -8.53
N ALA A 110 -11.79 8.00 -8.01
CA ALA A 110 -12.83 7.05 -7.59
C ALA A 110 -13.40 6.18 -8.73
N ASP A 111 -13.18 6.56 -10.00
CA ASP A 111 -13.54 5.77 -11.18
C ASP A 111 -12.48 4.71 -11.56
N ARG A 112 -11.40 4.60 -10.79
CA ARG A 112 -10.27 3.68 -11.00
C ARG A 112 -10.12 2.72 -9.84
N HIS A 113 -9.33 1.68 -10.04
CA HIS A 113 -8.86 0.83 -8.96
C HIS A 113 -7.69 1.52 -8.25
N VAL A 114 -7.91 1.99 -7.02
CA VAL A 114 -6.88 2.65 -6.21
C VAL A 114 -6.38 1.70 -5.14
N THR A 115 -5.09 1.36 -5.20
CA THR A 115 -4.37 0.66 -4.14
C THR A 115 -3.57 1.66 -3.32
N VAL A 116 -3.73 1.64 -2.00
CA VAL A 116 -2.86 2.39 -1.07
C VAL A 116 -1.91 1.43 -0.39
N GLU A 117 -0.60 1.64 -0.56
CA GLU A 117 0.44 0.85 0.11
C GLU A 117 0.95 1.59 1.35
N THR A 118 0.76 1.01 2.54
CA THR A 118 1.10 1.67 3.82
C THR A 118 1.83 0.71 4.76
N SER A 119 2.64 1.26 5.67
CA SER A 119 3.28 0.48 6.74
C SER A 119 2.30 -0.03 7.81
N GLY A 120 1.06 0.47 7.82
CA GLY A 120 0.09 0.15 8.87
C GLY A 120 0.38 0.83 10.21
N THR A 121 1.16 1.91 10.21
CA THR A 121 1.44 2.70 11.42
C THR A 121 0.47 3.86 11.64
N ILE A 122 -0.26 4.24 10.59
CA ILE A 122 -1.30 5.26 10.55
C ILE A 122 -2.60 4.62 10.06
N PHE A 123 -3.71 4.92 10.75
CA PHE A 123 -5.05 4.50 10.32
C PHE A 123 -5.69 5.61 9.49
N ALA A 124 -6.27 5.27 8.35
CA ALA A 124 -7.08 6.16 7.55
C ALA A 124 -8.38 5.47 7.13
N ASP A 125 -9.52 6.11 7.39
CA ASP A 125 -10.82 5.64 6.91
C ASP A 125 -11.11 6.26 5.54
N LEU A 126 -10.82 5.50 4.48
CA LEU A 126 -10.94 5.93 3.09
C LEU A 126 -11.82 4.92 2.32
N PRO A 127 -13.14 5.01 2.39
CA PRO A 127 -14.06 4.03 1.78
C PRO A 127 -13.96 3.96 0.25
N ALA A 128 -13.42 5.01 -0.40
CA ALA A 128 -13.20 5.03 -1.85
C ALA A 128 -11.90 4.32 -2.29
N VAL A 129 -11.04 3.91 -1.36
CA VAL A 129 -9.87 3.08 -1.68
C VAL A 129 -10.34 1.67 -2.04
N SER A 130 -9.88 1.17 -3.18
CA SER A 130 -10.25 -0.17 -3.66
C SER A 130 -9.52 -1.28 -2.90
N LEU A 131 -8.26 -1.02 -2.49
CA LEU A 131 -7.43 -1.96 -1.74
C LEU A 131 -6.43 -1.22 -0.85
N PHE A 132 -6.45 -1.51 0.46
CA PHE A 132 -5.32 -1.21 1.35
C PHE A 132 -4.32 -2.37 1.36
N SER A 133 -3.13 -2.14 0.81
CA SER A 133 -2.00 -3.06 0.90
C SER A 133 -1.16 -2.68 2.11
N ILE A 134 -1.45 -3.30 3.25
CA ILE A 134 -0.82 -2.97 4.52
C ILE A 134 0.40 -3.88 4.71
N SER A 135 1.57 -3.29 4.92
CA SER A 135 2.81 -4.02 5.16
C SER A 135 3.34 -3.75 6.57
N PRO A 136 2.83 -4.46 7.60
CA PRO A 136 3.38 -4.38 8.94
C PRO A 136 4.86 -4.75 8.92
N LYS A 137 5.67 -3.91 9.54
CA LYS A 137 7.11 -4.12 9.64
C LYS A 137 7.42 -5.08 10.78
N VAL A 138 8.36 -5.99 10.53
CA VAL A 138 8.78 -7.07 11.44
C VAL A 138 10.32 -7.14 11.51
N GLY A 139 10.82 -7.67 12.62
CA GLY A 139 12.21 -8.06 12.90
C GLY A 139 13.27 -7.20 12.23
N THR A 140 13.88 -7.74 11.17
CA THR A 140 15.02 -7.14 10.46
C THR A 140 14.74 -5.75 9.89
N SER A 141 13.47 -5.35 9.77
CA SER A 141 13.12 -3.96 9.43
C SER A 141 13.56 -2.94 10.48
N GLY A 142 13.80 -3.36 11.73
CA GLY A 142 14.04 -2.48 12.87
C GLY A 142 12.76 -1.97 13.55
N TYR A 143 11.59 -2.48 13.13
CA TYR A 143 10.28 -2.09 13.66
C TYR A 143 9.40 -3.33 13.90
N SER A 144 8.43 -3.17 14.79
CA SER A 144 7.41 -4.19 15.07
C SER A 144 6.01 -3.76 14.64
N PRO A 145 5.09 -4.70 14.36
CA PRO A 145 3.73 -4.39 13.92
C PRO A 145 2.95 -3.55 14.95
N LYS A 146 2.30 -2.48 14.48
CA LYS A 146 1.45 -1.64 15.34
C LYS A 146 0.04 -2.21 15.43
N LEU A 147 -0.14 -3.23 16.28
CA LEU A 147 -1.39 -3.98 16.43
C LEU A 147 -2.63 -3.10 16.68
N SER A 148 -2.48 -2.00 17.43
CA SER A 148 -3.59 -1.08 17.68
C SER A 148 -4.13 -0.39 16.42
N VAL A 149 -3.28 -0.20 15.40
CA VAL A 149 -3.69 0.36 14.11
C VAL A 149 -4.23 -0.75 13.20
N LEU A 150 -3.56 -1.90 13.15
CA LEU A 150 -4.02 -3.05 12.37
C LEU A 150 -5.42 -3.52 12.79
N ARG A 151 -5.72 -3.52 14.10
CA ARG A 151 -7.06 -3.82 14.62
C ARG A 151 -8.12 -2.83 14.14
N LYS A 152 -7.78 -1.55 13.96
CA LYS A 152 -8.71 -0.57 13.38
C LYS A 152 -9.04 -0.91 11.93
N TYR A 153 -8.03 -1.25 11.13
CA TYR A 153 -8.26 -1.70 9.75
C TYR A 153 -9.10 -2.98 9.70
N CYS A 154 -8.81 -3.97 10.54
CA CYS A 154 -9.60 -5.21 10.60
C CYS A 154 -11.06 -4.98 11.02
N ALA A 155 -11.34 -3.93 11.80
CA ALA A 155 -12.69 -3.56 12.23
C ALA A 155 -13.48 -2.77 11.18
N THR A 156 -12.82 -2.22 10.15
CA THR A 156 -13.46 -1.41 9.11
C THR A 156 -13.97 -2.29 7.97
N ALA A 157 -15.28 -2.24 7.69
CA ALA A 157 -15.90 -3.04 6.62
C ALA A 157 -15.88 -2.38 5.23
N ALA A 158 -15.42 -1.14 5.11
CA ALA A 158 -15.64 -0.32 3.91
C ALA A 158 -14.65 -0.57 2.76
N ALA A 159 -13.35 -0.70 3.07
CA ALA A 159 -12.32 -0.92 2.07
C ALA A 159 -11.76 -2.34 2.17
N ARG A 160 -11.52 -2.97 1.02
CA ARG A 160 -10.80 -4.25 0.98
C ARG A 160 -9.36 -4.03 1.43
N MET A 161 -8.77 -5.02 2.09
CA MET A 161 -7.38 -4.95 2.51
C MET A 161 -6.66 -6.27 2.28
N GLN A 162 -5.33 -6.21 2.31
CA GLN A 162 -4.43 -7.36 2.45
C GLN A 162 -3.39 -7.03 3.53
N LEU A 163 -2.84 -8.06 4.17
CA LEU A 163 -1.62 -7.94 4.97
C LEU A 163 -0.45 -8.51 4.14
N LYS A 164 0.65 -7.77 4.05
CA LYS A 164 1.86 -8.16 3.30
C LYS A 164 3.10 -8.06 4.19
N PHE A 165 3.54 -9.18 4.72
CA PHE A 165 4.75 -9.28 5.53
C PHE A 165 5.96 -9.51 4.63
N VAL A 166 6.92 -8.60 4.69
CA VAL A 166 8.23 -8.78 4.04
C VAL A 166 9.14 -9.50 5.02
N ILE A 167 9.69 -10.63 4.58
CA ILE A 167 10.47 -11.56 5.38
C ILE A 167 11.92 -11.49 4.89
N GLY A 168 12.81 -11.03 5.76
CA GLY A 168 14.25 -10.96 5.51
C GLY A 168 15.03 -12.13 6.10
N GLU A 169 14.50 -12.74 7.16
CA GLU A 169 15.08 -13.92 7.81
C GLU A 169 13.99 -14.77 8.50
N PRO A 170 14.30 -15.99 8.96
CA PRO A 170 13.30 -16.84 9.63
C PRO A 170 12.62 -16.21 10.85
N GLY A 171 13.33 -15.36 11.61
CA GLY A 171 12.75 -14.65 12.76
C GLY A 171 11.63 -13.68 12.39
N ASP A 172 11.72 -13.03 11.22
CA ASP A 172 10.68 -12.14 10.71
C ASP A 172 9.38 -12.89 10.44
N PHE A 173 9.49 -14.14 9.96
CA PHE A 173 8.34 -15.00 9.70
C PHE A 173 7.61 -15.36 11.00
N GLU A 174 8.36 -15.69 12.06
CA GLU A 174 7.78 -15.99 13.37
C GLU A 174 7.06 -14.76 13.97
N GLU A 175 7.64 -13.55 13.84
CA GLU A 175 6.97 -12.33 14.29
C GLU A 175 5.71 -12.01 13.47
N ALA A 176 5.73 -12.25 12.16
CA ALA A 176 4.55 -12.10 11.31
C ALA A 176 3.43 -13.05 11.72
N VAL A 177 3.74 -14.33 11.97
CA VAL A 177 2.80 -15.34 12.48
C VAL A 177 2.24 -14.92 13.85
N ALA A 178 3.10 -14.45 14.75
CA ALA A 178 2.68 -13.96 16.06
C ALA A 178 1.75 -12.73 15.95
N CYS A 179 2.00 -11.84 15.00
CA CYS A 179 1.13 -10.71 14.68
C CYS A 179 -0.25 -11.18 14.24
N ILE A 180 -0.33 -12.11 13.28
CA ILE A 180 -1.58 -12.69 12.77
C ILE A 180 -2.39 -13.29 13.92
N ARG A 181 -1.74 -14.07 14.80
CA ARG A 181 -2.37 -14.66 15.98
C ARG A 181 -2.96 -13.60 16.92
N GLN A 182 -2.25 -12.49 17.13
CA GLN A 182 -2.68 -11.40 18.02
C GLN A 182 -3.79 -10.50 17.44
N LEU A 183 -3.98 -10.54 16.13
CA LEU A 183 -5.12 -9.93 15.45
C LEU A 183 -6.38 -10.82 15.52
N GLY A 184 -6.25 -12.06 15.97
CA GLY A 184 -7.29 -13.09 15.87
C GLY A 184 -8.51 -12.93 16.80
N GLY A 185 -9.67 -12.85 16.15
CA GLY A 185 -10.86 -13.69 16.38
C GLY A 185 -11.41 -14.13 15.00
N ALA A 186 -11.59 -15.44 14.79
CA ALA A 186 -12.08 -16.21 13.61
C ALA A 186 -12.08 -15.56 12.20
N PRO A 187 -11.59 -16.32 11.19
CA PRO A 187 -10.44 -15.96 10.36
C PRO A 187 -10.52 -14.54 9.77
N LEU A 188 -9.39 -13.86 9.84
CA LEU A 188 -9.11 -12.63 9.09
C LEU A 188 -9.57 -12.80 7.63
N ALA A 189 -10.62 -12.07 7.23
CA ALA A 189 -11.27 -12.22 5.92
C ALA A 189 -10.45 -11.63 4.76
N MET A 190 -9.23 -11.16 5.04
CA MET A 190 -8.31 -10.58 4.06
C MET A 190 -7.18 -11.55 3.73
N PRO A 191 -6.62 -11.47 2.50
CA PRO A 191 -5.41 -12.20 2.16
C PRO A 191 -4.21 -11.78 3.01
N ILE A 192 -3.40 -12.77 3.36
CA ILE A 192 -2.14 -12.63 4.09
C ILE A 192 -1.02 -13.09 3.15
N ILE A 193 -0.09 -12.20 2.87
CA ILE A 193 0.96 -12.42 1.88
C ILE A 193 2.29 -12.39 2.60
N PHE A 194 3.05 -13.46 2.45
CA PHE A 194 4.46 -13.51 2.83
C PHE A 194 5.31 -13.29 1.59
N GLN A 195 6.23 -12.33 1.66
CA GLN A 195 7.06 -11.92 0.55
C GLN A 195 8.52 -11.89 0.99
N PRO A 196 9.46 -12.50 0.24
CA PRO A 196 10.87 -12.40 0.57
C PRO A 196 11.39 -10.99 0.30
N GLU A 197 12.25 -10.51 1.19
CA GLU A 197 13.00 -9.26 1.08
C GLU A 197 14.05 -9.36 -0.04
N SER A 198 14.07 -8.40 -0.97
CA SER A 198 14.92 -8.48 -2.19
C SER A 198 16.20 -7.67 -2.16
N THR A 199 16.32 -6.62 -1.34
CA THR A 199 17.47 -5.69 -1.34
C THR A 199 18.77 -6.39 -0.97
N ARG A 200 18.70 -7.46 -0.17
CA ARG A 200 19.86 -8.28 0.22
C ARG A 200 20.04 -9.55 -0.61
N ALA A 201 19.16 -9.82 -1.57
CA ALA A 201 19.23 -11.08 -2.33
C ALA A 201 20.47 -11.14 -3.25
N GLY A 202 20.95 -10.00 -3.75
CA GLY A 202 22.15 -9.89 -4.59
C GLY A 202 22.02 -10.46 -6.02
N SER A 203 21.13 -11.43 -6.25
CA SER A 203 20.78 -11.95 -7.56
C SER A 203 19.36 -12.52 -7.59
N SER A 204 18.77 -12.61 -8.79
CA SER A 204 17.46 -13.26 -8.98
C SER A 204 17.47 -14.74 -8.59
N ALA A 205 18.59 -15.46 -8.78
CA ALA A 205 18.70 -16.86 -8.38
C ALA A 205 18.65 -17.01 -6.85
N SER A 206 19.41 -16.20 -6.12
CA SER A 206 19.36 -16.15 -4.65
C SER A 206 17.96 -15.77 -4.14
N TYR A 207 17.30 -14.82 -4.80
CA TYR A 207 15.95 -14.41 -4.45
C TYR A 207 14.93 -15.54 -4.64
N LEU A 208 15.00 -16.28 -5.75
CA LEU A 208 14.14 -17.44 -6.00
C LEU A 208 14.38 -18.57 -4.98
N ASN A 209 15.64 -18.81 -4.61
CA ASN A 209 15.96 -19.76 -3.54
C ASN A 209 15.34 -19.34 -2.20
N PHE A 210 15.37 -18.04 -1.87
CA PHE A 210 14.73 -17.55 -0.64
C PHE A 210 13.20 -17.66 -0.71
N LEU A 211 12.60 -17.35 -1.87
CA LEU A 211 11.17 -17.54 -2.10
C LEU A 211 10.75 -19.01 -1.92
N GLU A 212 11.55 -19.97 -2.41
CA GLU A 212 11.31 -21.39 -2.20
C GLU A 212 11.38 -21.76 -0.71
N GLN A 213 12.42 -21.32 -0.01
CA GLN A 213 12.57 -21.59 1.44
C GLN A 213 11.40 -21.02 2.25
N LEU A 214 10.98 -19.79 1.96
CA LEU A 214 9.82 -19.17 2.59
C LEU A 214 8.53 -19.94 2.28
N THR A 215 8.37 -20.41 1.04
CA THR A 215 7.24 -21.25 0.65
C THR A 215 7.19 -22.54 1.47
N GLN A 216 8.32 -23.23 1.61
CA GLN A 216 8.39 -24.44 2.44
C GLN A 216 8.10 -24.15 3.92
N ALA A 217 8.59 -23.03 4.46
CA ALA A 217 8.30 -22.62 5.82
C ALA A 217 6.80 -22.39 6.04
N VAL A 218 6.12 -21.71 5.11
CA VAL A 218 4.67 -21.48 5.16
C VAL A 218 3.89 -22.78 5.06
N LEU A 219 4.23 -23.66 4.11
CA LEU A 219 3.56 -24.97 3.95
C LEU A 219 3.69 -25.86 5.20
N ALA A 220 4.80 -25.74 5.93
CA ALA A 220 5.04 -26.46 7.18
C ALA A 220 4.24 -25.92 8.39
N ARG A 221 3.64 -24.73 8.31
CA ARG A 221 2.87 -24.13 9.43
C ARG A 221 1.39 -24.48 9.34
N ALA A 222 0.98 -25.53 10.06
CA ALA A 222 -0.42 -25.98 10.08
C ALA A 222 -1.41 -24.91 10.58
N GLU A 223 -0.97 -24.02 11.48
CA GLU A 223 -1.80 -22.94 12.01
C GLU A 223 -2.19 -21.87 10.98
N LEU A 224 -1.47 -21.78 9.86
CA LEU A 224 -1.77 -20.85 8.77
C LEU A 224 -2.85 -21.35 7.81
N ARG A 225 -3.14 -22.67 7.81
CA ARG A 225 -4.10 -23.31 6.88
C ARG A 225 -5.52 -22.71 6.89
N PRO A 226 -6.07 -22.21 8.01
CA PRO A 226 -7.41 -21.59 8.02
C PRO A 226 -7.47 -20.19 7.39
N TYR A 227 -6.33 -19.56 7.08
CA TYR A 227 -6.26 -18.21 6.53
C TYR A 227 -6.05 -18.25 5.00
N ASP A 228 -6.44 -17.20 4.26
CA ASP A 228 -6.06 -17.00 2.85
C ASP A 228 -4.61 -16.54 2.77
N VAL A 229 -3.68 -17.49 2.98
CA VAL A 229 -2.24 -17.25 2.96
C VAL A 229 -1.67 -17.48 1.57
N ARG A 230 -0.79 -16.57 1.15
CA ARG A 230 -0.09 -16.61 -0.13
C ARG A 230 1.39 -16.34 0.08
N VAL A 231 2.22 -16.96 -0.74
CA VAL A 231 3.65 -16.63 -0.84
C VAL A 231 3.88 -16.09 -2.25
N LEU A 232 4.29 -14.83 -2.35
CA LEU A 232 4.42 -14.12 -3.63
C LEU A 232 5.81 -13.46 -3.75
N PRO A 233 6.39 -13.42 -4.97
CA PRO A 233 7.61 -12.67 -5.22
C PRO A 233 7.33 -11.17 -5.39
N GLN A 234 8.39 -10.38 -5.42
CA GLN A 234 8.43 -9.06 -6.06
C GLN A 234 8.69 -9.25 -7.55
N LEU A 235 7.63 -9.25 -8.36
CA LEU A 235 7.73 -9.50 -9.81
C LEU A 235 8.61 -8.45 -10.51
N HIS A 236 8.53 -7.18 -10.09
CA HIS A 236 9.39 -6.13 -10.65
C HIS A 236 10.88 -6.39 -10.38
N TYR A 237 11.22 -7.00 -9.23
CA TYR A 237 12.59 -7.39 -8.92
C TYR A 237 13.06 -8.52 -9.85
N LEU A 238 12.20 -9.50 -10.11
CA LEU A 238 12.51 -10.58 -11.05
C LEU A 238 12.69 -10.10 -12.50
N LEU A 239 11.95 -9.07 -12.93
CA LEU A 239 12.02 -8.53 -14.29
C LEU A 239 13.18 -7.55 -14.49
N TRP A 240 13.44 -6.71 -13.49
CA TRP A 240 14.34 -5.55 -13.63
C TRP A 240 15.42 -5.46 -12.56
N ASN A 241 15.61 -6.51 -11.76
CA ASN A 241 16.65 -6.61 -10.73
C ASN A 241 16.69 -5.41 -9.77
N GLY A 242 15.52 -4.89 -9.40
CA GLY A 242 15.38 -3.75 -8.48
C GLY A 242 15.66 -2.37 -9.09
N ALA A 243 15.67 -2.24 -10.42
CA ALA A 243 15.82 -0.94 -11.07
C ALA A 243 14.71 0.05 -10.65
N PRO A 244 15.03 1.28 -10.22
CA PRO A 244 14.04 2.29 -9.87
C PRO A 244 13.14 2.68 -11.06
N GLY A 245 11.88 3.03 -10.76
CA GLY A 245 10.92 3.50 -11.75
C GLY A 245 10.51 2.45 -12.79
N ARG A 246 10.66 1.16 -12.47
CA ARG A 246 10.34 0.03 -13.34
C ARG A 246 9.23 -0.83 -12.82
#